data_AF-C1EIW2-F1
#
_entry.id   AF-C1EIW2-F1
#
_cell.length_a   1.000
_cell.length_b   1.000
_cell.length_c   1.000
_cell.angle_alpha   90.00
_cell.angle_beta   90.00
_cell.angle_gamma   90.00
#
_symmetry.space_group_name_H-M   'P 1'
#
loop_
_entity.id
_entity.type
_entity.pdbx_description
1 polymer ?
#
loop_
_entity_poly.entity_id
_entity_poly.type
_entity_poly.pdbx_seq_one_letter_code
_entity_poly.pdbx_strand_id
1 'polypeptide(L)'
;VKALGPAGDLAAETAAVLAECDVPLTNVFSTGAMNELPRVDSHVSSGPDTHDKESSWSVPNAELASRVDMRGVRTMSVDPPGCVDVDDALSVRRIRLDTRADVGVHIADVSHFVKAGSFLDLEAYARGTTVYLADGGRCDMLPALLSENVCSLLGGRERLAVSCVWTLDAHCRPYMGGMGPDGSKGPNSPWFGRTVIRSNHQLNYYQAQAILDGVPPPTKADDLNDATETRRVRDDLAVLAAFARRCNAARTARGAVELASAELRFETCSDGVPRDVLTKGEVPMMRIVAELMIAANAAVAEKIVASDPRAFVRSHPPPRPEGFEELAGLMKRATGVTLDATDGTALANSLSSAITKATSSDKVLVAVAAATDALFRGMATRAMSEARYRVASGGVEGSNNSHYGLALTLYTHFTSPIRRYADVVVHRQLMDAVTGGGDGDGDEKSAPGTSKSLSSPAGLAKVADHLNERNRAAKRAQARCAGLYLLETLARAPRVERAVVHEIKDDGFVAFVPRFHVR
;
A
#
# COMPACT_ATOMS: atom_id res chain seq x y z
N VAL A 1 2.56 -2.30 34.15
CA VAL A 1 1.97 -3.67 34.20
C VAL A 1 0.47 -3.50 34.41
N LYS A 2 -0.36 -4.10 33.55
CA LYS A 2 -1.84 -4.03 33.60
C LYS A 2 -2.39 -5.45 33.39
N ALA A 3 -3.50 -5.79 34.03
CA ALA A 3 -4.24 -7.02 33.73
C ALA A 3 -5.00 -6.84 32.40
N LEU A 4 -4.83 -7.78 31.46
CA LEU A 4 -5.45 -7.72 30.12
C LEU A 4 -6.76 -8.49 30.02
N GLY A 5 -6.95 -9.50 30.88
CA GLY A 5 -8.13 -10.36 30.90
C GLY A 5 -7.76 -11.80 31.23
N PRO A 6 -8.74 -12.73 31.24
CA PRO A 6 -8.47 -14.15 31.41
C PRO A 6 -7.80 -14.76 30.18
N ALA A 7 -6.97 -15.79 30.38
CA ALA A 7 -6.38 -16.55 29.28
C ALA A 7 -7.45 -17.27 28.44
N GLY A 8 -7.26 -17.33 27.13
CA GLY A 8 -8.23 -17.89 26.18
C GLY A 8 -9.36 -16.95 25.78
N ASP A 9 -9.49 -15.77 26.39
CA ASP A 9 -10.37 -14.72 25.87
C ASP A 9 -9.69 -14.03 24.68
N LEU A 10 -10.37 -14.01 23.53
CA LEU A 10 -9.77 -13.54 22.28
C LEU A 10 -9.32 -12.07 22.35
N ALA A 11 -10.05 -11.21 23.07
CA ALA A 11 -9.69 -9.80 23.23
C ALA A 11 -8.45 -9.65 24.13
N ALA A 12 -8.38 -10.42 25.22
CA ALA A 12 -7.22 -10.45 26.12
C ALA A 12 -5.96 -10.99 25.41
N GLU A 13 -6.08 -12.08 24.64
CA GLU A 13 -4.98 -12.66 23.86
C GLU A 13 -4.51 -11.70 22.75
N THR A 14 -5.45 -11.04 22.07
CA THR A 14 -5.12 -10.00 21.07
C THR A 14 -4.35 -8.85 21.72
N ALA A 15 -4.82 -8.34 22.87
CA ALA A 15 -4.12 -7.30 23.61
C ALA A 15 -2.72 -7.74 24.08
N ALA A 16 -2.56 -9.01 24.48
CA ALA A 16 -1.26 -9.56 24.87
C ALA A 16 -0.29 -9.59 23.68
N VAL A 17 -0.74 -10.05 22.50
CA VAL A 17 0.07 -10.05 21.27
C VAL A 17 0.50 -8.62 20.89
N LEU A 18 -0.41 -7.66 20.98
CA LEU A 18 -0.12 -6.25 20.67
C LEU A 18 0.94 -5.69 21.63
N ALA A 19 0.78 -5.92 22.93
CA ALA A 19 1.76 -5.48 23.94
C ALA A 19 3.15 -6.10 23.71
N GLU A 20 3.23 -7.41 23.43
CA GLU A 20 4.49 -8.09 23.16
C GLU A 20 5.18 -7.60 21.87
N CYS A 21 4.40 -7.16 20.89
CA CYS A 21 4.92 -6.59 19.66
C CYS A 21 5.21 -5.09 19.77
N ASP A 22 5.02 -4.47 20.93
CA ASP A 22 5.15 -3.03 21.16
C ASP A 22 4.24 -2.20 20.23
N VAL A 23 3.01 -2.68 20.04
CA VAL A 23 1.93 -2.00 19.33
C VAL A 23 0.98 -1.37 20.34
N PRO A 24 0.54 -0.11 20.15
CA PRO A 24 -0.40 0.54 21.06
C PRO A 24 -1.69 -0.29 21.24
N LEU A 25 -2.11 -0.47 22.48
CA LEU A 25 -3.32 -1.24 22.82
C LEU A 25 -4.63 -0.49 22.54
N THR A 26 -4.56 0.83 22.32
CA THR A 26 -5.73 1.70 22.17
C THR A 26 -5.45 2.82 21.17
N ASN A 27 -6.49 3.28 20.48
CA ASN A 27 -6.45 4.51 19.66
C ASN A 27 -6.63 5.78 20.49
N VAL A 28 -6.06 5.82 21.70
CA VAL A 28 -5.97 7.02 22.51
C VAL A 28 -4.71 7.77 22.10
N PHE A 29 -4.86 9.05 21.77
CA PHE A 29 -3.78 9.96 21.39
C PHE A 29 -3.54 10.96 22.51
N SER A 30 -2.33 11.50 22.59
CA SER A 30 -2.00 12.50 23.62
C SER A 30 -2.86 13.76 23.51
N THR A 31 -3.14 14.41 24.64
CA THR A 31 -3.90 15.67 24.66
C THR A 31 -3.25 16.75 23.78
N GLY A 32 -1.90 16.78 23.73
CA GLY A 32 -1.15 17.67 22.85
C GLY A 32 -1.47 17.42 21.37
N ALA A 33 -1.44 16.16 20.92
CA ALA A 33 -1.78 15.80 19.55
C ALA A 33 -3.25 16.11 19.21
N MET A 34 -4.18 15.86 20.16
CA MET A 34 -5.60 16.15 19.96
C MET A 34 -5.88 17.66 19.83
N ASN A 35 -5.13 18.51 20.54
CA ASN A 35 -5.27 19.96 20.48
C ASN A 35 -4.77 20.59 19.15
N GLU A 36 -3.97 19.86 18.38
CA GLU A 36 -3.46 20.30 17.07
C GLU A 36 -4.39 19.92 15.90
N LEU A 37 -5.46 19.16 16.18
CA LEU A 37 -6.43 18.80 15.16
C LEU A 37 -7.17 20.03 14.60
N PRO A 38 -7.54 20.00 13.31
CA PRO A 38 -8.34 21.08 12.74
C PRO A 38 -9.69 21.18 13.47
N ARG A 39 -10.13 22.42 13.71
CA ARG A 39 -11.45 22.66 14.31
C ARG A 39 -12.53 22.27 13.31
N VAL A 40 -13.46 21.46 13.79
CA VAL A 40 -14.65 21.02 13.06
C VAL A 40 -15.85 21.23 13.98
N ASP A 41 -16.92 21.80 13.46
CA ASP A 41 -18.12 22.05 14.27
C ASP A 41 -18.76 20.71 14.60
N SER A 42 -18.80 20.38 15.88
CA SER A 42 -19.37 19.14 16.39
C SER A 42 -20.88 19.29 16.58
N HIS A 43 -21.60 19.49 15.48
CA HIS A 43 -23.06 19.38 15.45
C HIS A 43 -23.51 18.21 14.58
N VAL A 44 -23.02 16.99 14.89
CA VAL A 44 -23.67 15.75 14.45
C VAL A 44 -23.56 14.71 15.56
N SER A 45 -24.71 14.16 15.93
CA SER A 45 -25.02 13.36 17.13
C SER A 45 -24.07 12.18 17.40
N SER A 46 -23.75 11.98 18.68
CA SER A 46 -23.16 10.76 19.23
C SER A 46 -24.21 9.64 19.30
N GLY A 47 -24.47 8.98 18.16
CA GLY A 47 -25.24 7.74 18.07
C GLY A 47 -24.42 6.61 17.41
N PRO A 48 -24.74 5.33 17.64
CA PRO A 48 -23.87 4.22 17.24
C PRO A 48 -23.83 3.90 15.74
N ASP A 49 -24.80 4.36 14.93
CA ASP A 49 -25.08 3.78 13.60
C ASP A 49 -25.17 4.77 12.42
N THR A 50 -24.38 5.85 12.39
CA THR A 50 -24.33 6.73 11.20
C THR A 50 -22.91 6.93 10.69
N HIS A 51 -22.59 6.30 9.55
CA HIS A 51 -21.37 6.55 8.78
C HIS A 51 -21.30 7.96 8.15
N ASP A 52 -22.40 8.73 8.20
CA ASP A 52 -22.46 10.13 7.78
C ASP A 52 -22.12 11.10 8.92
N LYS A 53 -20.88 11.03 9.42
CA LYS A 53 -20.33 12.15 10.21
C LYS A 53 -19.87 13.23 9.23
N GLU A 54 -20.81 14.07 8.81
CA GLU A 54 -20.50 15.27 8.04
C GLU A 54 -19.70 16.22 8.94
N SER A 55 -18.39 16.29 8.70
CA SER A 55 -17.52 17.29 9.34
C SER A 55 -17.70 18.60 8.58
N SER A 56 -17.86 19.71 9.30
CA SER A 56 -17.92 21.05 8.68
C SER A 56 -16.60 21.50 8.05
N TRP A 57 -15.55 20.67 8.05
CA TRP A 57 -14.27 21.03 7.47
C TRP A 57 -14.37 21.24 5.95
N SER A 58 -14.03 22.45 5.53
CA SER A 58 -13.88 22.85 4.13
C SER A 58 -12.43 23.24 3.82
N VAL A 59 -12.02 23.09 2.56
CA VAL A 59 -10.70 23.52 2.11
C VAL A 59 -10.54 25.04 2.33
N PRO A 60 -9.50 25.50 3.06
CA PRO A 60 -9.28 26.92 3.28
C PRO A 60 -9.03 27.69 1.97
N ASN A 61 -9.54 28.92 1.86
CA ASN A 61 -9.36 29.77 0.67
C ASN A 61 -7.89 29.99 0.28
N ALA A 62 -6.98 30.05 1.28
CA ALA A 62 -5.55 30.18 1.02
C ALA A 62 -4.97 28.94 0.29
N GLU A 63 -5.48 27.75 0.60
CA GLU A 63 -5.07 26.51 -0.08
C GLU A 63 -5.69 26.44 -1.49
N LEU A 64 -6.93 26.90 -1.67
CA LEU A 64 -7.54 27.01 -3.01
C LEU A 64 -6.76 27.95 -3.93
N ALA A 65 -6.17 29.02 -3.38
CA ALA A 65 -5.40 30.00 -4.15
C ALA A 65 -3.96 29.54 -4.48
N SER A 66 -3.36 28.68 -3.64
CA SER A 66 -1.96 28.29 -3.75
C SER A 66 -1.73 26.94 -4.45
N ARG A 67 -2.78 26.10 -4.54
CA ARG A 67 -2.71 24.77 -5.13
C ARG A 67 -3.31 24.73 -6.52
N VAL A 68 -2.92 23.73 -7.29
CA VAL A 68 -3.55 23.47 -8.59
C VAL A 68 -4.96 22.93 -8.39
N ASP A 69 -5.94 23.61 -8.96
CA ASP A 69 -7.33 23.17 -8.92
C ASP A 69 -7.57 22.03 -9.91
N MET A 70 -7.84 20.84 -9.38
CA MET A 70 -8.20 19.65 -10.14
C MET A 70 -9.62 19.16 -9.81
N ARG A 71 -10.44 19.96 -9.11
CA ARG A 71 -11.81 19.58 -8.70
C ARG A 71 -12.74 19.32 -9.89
N GLY A 72 -12.43 19.90 -11.05
CA GLY A 72 -13.14 19.68 -12.31
C GLY A 72 -12.68 18.44 -13.10
N VAL A 73 -11.62 17.75 -12.65
CA VAL A 73 -11.08 16.56 -13.31
C VAL A 73 -11.74 15.32 -12.71
N ARG A 74 -12.26 14.43 -13.57
CA ARG A 74 -12.91 13.21 -13.11
C ARG A 74 -11.92 12.33 -12.37
N THR A 75 -12.22 12.10 -11.09
CA THR A 75 -11.36 11.41 -10.14
C THR A 75 -12.16 10.32 -9.44
N MET A 76 -11.53 9.19 -9.15
CA MET A 76 -12.15 8.07 -8.43
C MET A 76 -11.16 7.39 -7.50
N SER A 77 -11.61 6.88 -6.35
CA SER A 77 -10.82 5.94 -5.54
C SER A 77 -11.25 4.50 -5.82
N VAL A 78 -10.32 3.55 -5.64
CA VAL A 78 -10.57 2.12 -5.87
C VAL A 78 -9.93 1.29 -4.74
N ASP A 79 -10.75 0.91 -3.77
CA ASP A 79 -10.30 0.41 -2.47
C ASP A 79 -10.90 -0.97 -2.09
N PRO A 80 -10.44 -1.61 -1.00
CA PRO A 80 -11.19 -2.70 -0.39
C PRO A 80 -12.62 -2.26 0.01
N PRO A 81 -13.60 -3.18 0.04
CA PRO A 81 -14.91 -2.91 0.62
C PRO A 81 -14.79 -2.40 2.06
N GLY A 82 -15.52 -1.33 2.41
CA GLY A 82 -15.51 -0.73 3.74
C GLY A 82 -14.31 0.17 4.07
N CYS A 83 -13.47 0.50 3.08
CA CYS A 83 -12.35 1.43 3.27
C CYS A 83 -12.86 2.84 3.61
N VAL A 84 -12.35 3.40 4.71
CA VAL A 84 -12.68 4.76 5.21
C VAL A 84 -11.47 5.69 5.22
N ASP A 85 -10.26 5.13 5.24
CA ASP A 85 -8.96 5.78 5.19
C ASP A 85 -8.40 5.79 3.75
N VAL A 86 -9.09 6.50 2.85
CA VAL A 86 -8.76 6.55 1.43
C VAL A 86 -7.52 7.43 1.22
N ASP A 87 -6.37 6.78 1.05
CA ASP A 87 -5.07 7.43 0.81
C ASP A 87 -4.92 7.94 -0.63
N ASP A 88 -5.45 7.21 -1.62
CA ASP A 88 -5.19 7.43 -3.03
C ASP A 88 -6.46 7.56 -3.89
N ALA A 89 -6.37 8.40 -4.91
CA ALA A 89 -7.39 8.56 -5.94
C ALA A 89 -6.74 8.70 -7.32
N LEU A 90 -7.45 8.25 -8.35
CA LEU A 90 -6.99 8.15 -9.73
C LEU A 90 -7.82 9.06 -10.63
N SER A 91 -7.18 9.75 -11.57
CA SER A 91 -7.88 10.58 -12.56
C SER A 91 -7.40 10.35 -13.98
N VAL A 92 -8.29 10.65 -14.93
CA VAL A 92 -7.98 10.69 -16.35
C VAL A 92 -8.54 11.97 -16.95
N ARG A 93 -7.67 12.75 -17.60
CA ARG A 93 -8.05 13.96 -18.34
C ARG A 93 -7.61 13.83 -19.79
N ARG A 94 -8.57 13.62 -20.69
CA ARG A 94 -8.28 13.62 -22.15
C ARG A 94 -7.97 15.04 -22.61
N ILE A 95 -6.85 15.21 -23.32
CA ILE A 95 -6.45 16.50 -23.88
C ILE A 95 -7.22 16.69 -25.20
N ARG A 96 -8.05 17.75 -25.29
CA ARG A 96 -8.93 17.97 -26.45
C ARG A 96 -8.10 18.20 -27.73
N LEU A 97 -8.60 17.68 -28.86
CA LEU A 97 -7.97 17.74 -30.20
C LEU A 97 -6.67 16.94 -30.35
N ASP A 98 -6.34 16.17 -29.33
CA ASP A 98 -5.09 15.43 -29.21
C ASP A 98 -5.41 13.99 -28.77
N THR A 99 -4.60 13.04 -29.21
CA THR A 99 -4.77 11.62 -28.83
C THR A 99 -4.15 11.32 -27.45
N ARG A 100 -3.62 12.35 -26.79
CA ARG A 100 -2.99 12.30 -25.46
C ARG A 100 -4.00 12.37 -24.31
N ALA A 101 -3.61 11.84 -23.16
CA ALA A 101 -4.37 11.92 -21.92
C ALA A 101 -3.44 12.13 -20.73
N ASP A 102 -3.86 12.93 -19.75
CA ASP A 102 -3.19 12.97 -18.46
C ASP A 102 -3.79 11.91 -17.54
N VAL A 103 -2.92 11.15 -16.88
CA VAL A 103 -3.26 10.19 -15.83
C VAL A 103 -2.67 10.70 -14.52
N GLY A 104 -3.55 10.91 -13.53
CA GLY A 104 -3.16 11.38 -12.21
C GLY A 104 -3.27 10.29 -11.14
N VAL A 105 -2.27 10.24 -10.26
CA VAL A 105 -2.33 9.58 -8.95
C VAL A 105 -2.29 10.69 -7.90
N HIS A 106 -3.37 10.82 -7.13
CA HIS A 106 -3.58 11.86 -6.13
C HIS A 106 -3.55 11.23 -4.74
N ILE A 107 -2.64 11.68 -3.89
CA ILE A 107 -2.45 11.11 -2.55
C ILE A 107 -2.86 12.13 -1.49
N ALA A 108 -3.55 11.70 -0.44
CA ALA A 108 -3.96 12.55 0.69
C ALA A 108 -2.80 13.41 1.22
N ASP A 109 -2.98 14.74 1.29
CA ASP A 109 -1.91 15.63 1.79
C ASP A 109 -1.89 15.70 3.32
N VAL A 110 -1.48 14.59 3.95
CA VAL A 110 -1.29 14.52 5.41
C VAL A 110 -0.22 15.51 5.88
N SER A 111 0.78 15.82 5.05
CA SER A 111 1.85 16.77 5.37
C SER A 111 1.33 18.20 5.61
N HIS A 112 0.15 18.52 5.07
CA HIS A 112 -0.54 19.77 5.37
C HIS A 112 -1.04 19.82 6.82
N PHE A 113 -1.60 18.73 7.34
CA PHE A 113 -2.18 18.69 8.68
C PHE A 113 -1.16 18.34 9.77
N VAL A 114 -0.23 17.44 9.48
CA VAL A 114 0.80 16.98 10.41
C VAL A 114 2.09 17.75 10.15
N LYS A 115 2.28 18.85 10.88
CA LYS A 115 3.47 19.70 10.75
C LYS A 115 4.68 19.05 11.41
N ALA A 116 5.84 19.12 10.77
CA ALA A 116 7.05 18.53 11.33
C ALA A 116 7.37 19.15 12.72
N GLY A 117 7.71 18.30 13.69
CA GLY A 117 7.98 18.68 15.08
C GLY A 117 6.75 18.95 15.96
N SER A 118 5.52 18.85 15.42
CA SER A 118 4.27 18.95 16.18
C SER A 118 4.02 17.72 17.07
N PHE A 119 3.10 17.81 18.02
CA PHE A 119 2.72 16.64 18.84
C PHE A 119 2.10 15.52 18.00
N LEU A 120 1.30 15.85 16.97
CA LEU A 120 0.79 14.89 15.99
C LEU A 120 1.93 14.20 15.23
N ASP A 121 2.96 14.94 14.84
CA ASP A 121 4.11 14.39 14.13
C ASP A 121 4.93 13.44 15.00
N LEU A 122 5.18 13.81 16.25
CA LEU A 122 5.89 12.97 17.22
C LEU A 122 5.13 11.67 17.52
N GLU A 123 3.80 11.74 17.65
CA GLU A 123 2.94 10.59 17.86
C GLU A 123 2.88 9.69 16.62
N ALA A 124 2.72 10.27 15.42
CA ALA A 124 2.75 9.54 14.15
C ALA A 124 4.10 8.86 13.92
N TYR A 125 5.22 9.54 14.24
CA TYR A 125 6.56 8.97 14.22
C TYR A 125 6.70 7.80 15.21
N ALA A 126 6.24 7.97 16.45
CA ALA A 126 6.31 6.94 17.48
C ALA A 126 5.58 5.66 17.06
N ARG A 127 4.37 5.80 16.48
CA ARG A 127 3.56 4.69 15.97
C ARG A 127 4.13 4.09 14.67
N GLY A 128 4.61 4.94 13.76
CA GLY A 128 5.28 4.58 12.51
C GLY A 128 4.37 4.04 11.39
N THR A 129 3.42 3.16 11.72
CA THR A 129 2.45 2.58 10.77
C THR A 129 1.15 2.18 11.47
N THR A 130 0.03 2.23 10.77
CA THR A 130 -1.23 1.62 11.23
C THR A 130 -1.10 0.10 11.21
N VAL A 131 -1.62 -0.57 12.24
CA VAL A 131 -1.67 -2.04 12.35
C VAL A 131 -3.11 -2.52 12.14
N TYR A 132 -3.35 -3.27 11.07
CA TYR A 132 -4.69 -3.80 10.74
C TYR A 132 -4.87 -5.20 11.34
N LEU A 133 -5.91 -5.39 12.13
CA LEU A 133 -6.20 -6.65 12.83
C LEU A 133 -7.19 -7.51 12.03
N ALA A 134 -7.28 -8.78 12.44
CA ALA A 134 -8.05 -9.81 11.75
C ALA A 134 -9.57 -9.63 11.86
N ASP A 135 -10.05 -8.93 12.89
CA ASP A 135 -11.45 -8.58 13.15
C ASP A 135 -11.94 -7.34 12.39
N GLY A 136 -11.09 -6.71 11.59
CA GLY A 136 -11.36 -5.40 11.00
C GLY A 136 -11.04 -4.23 11.93
N GLY A 137 -10.62 -4.49 13.17
CA GLY A 137 -10.04 -3.51 14.06
C GLY A 137 -8.69 -3.00 13.54
N ARG A 138 -8.28 -1.82 14.02
CA ARG A 138 -6.98 -1.24 13.67
C ARG A 138 -6.40 -0.41 14.79
N CYS A 139 -5.08 -0.42 14.88
CA CYS A 139 -4.31 0.50 15.73
C CYS A 139 -3.80 1.63 14.84
N ASP A 140 -4.45 2.78 14.89
CA ASP A 140 -4.24 3.87 13.95
C ASP A 140 -2.95 4.65 14.23
N MET A 141 -2.25 5.03 13.16
CA MET A 141 -1.13 5.96 13.21
C MET A 141 -1.57 7.40 13.51
N LEU A 142 -2.74 7.81 12.98
CA LEU A 142 -3.28 9.16 13.11
C LEU A 142 -4.67 9.13 13.76
N PRO A 143 -5.11 10.20 14.46
CA PRO A 143 -6.45 10.28 14.99
C PRO A 143 -7.53 10.13 13.91
N ALA A 144 -8.66 9.50 14.26
CA ALA A 144 -9.78 9.22 13.36
C ALA A 144 -10.27 10.45 12.57
N LEU A 145 -10.25 11.64 13.18
CA LEU A 145 -10.62 12.88 12.48
C LEU A 145 -9.72 13.14 11.26
N LEU A 146 -8.41 12.86 11.35
CA LEU A 146 -7.50 12.96 10.21
C LEU A 146 -7.66 11.76 9.27
N SER A 147 -7.56 10.53 9.80
CA SER A 147 -7.46 9.32 8.98
C SER A 147 -8.76 8.96 8.25
N GLU A 148 -9.92 9.16 8.87
CA GLU A 148 -11.22 8.75 8.32
C GLU A 148 -12.00 9.91 7.69
N ASN A 149 -11.51 11.15 7.82
CA ASN A 149 -12.29 12.32 7.42
C ASN A 149 -11.50 13.38 6.65
N VAL A 150 -10.72 14.24 7.34
CA VAL A 150 -10.19 15.45 6.67
C VAL A 150 -9.07 15.13 5.68
N CYS A 151 -8.26 14.09 5.92
CA CYS A 151 -7.24 13.64 4.97
C CYS A 151 -7.81 12.66 3.95
N SER A 152 -8.74 11.80 4.37
CA SER A 152 -9.34 10.76 3.52
C SER A 152 -9.98 11.37 2.27
N LEU A 153 -9.63 10.82 1.09
CA LEU A 153 -10.09 11.28 -0.23
C LEU A 153 -11.52 10.80 -0.56
N LEU A 154 -12.43 10.98 0.40
CA LEU A 154 -13.83 10.55 0.34
C LEU A 154 -14.57 11.11 -0.89
N GLY A 155 -15.51 10.30 -1.43
CA GLY A 155 -16.38 10.68 -2.53
C GLY A 155 -17.19 11.96 -2.26
N GLY A 156 -17.35 12.80 -3.29
CA GLY A 156 -18.14 14.02 -3.25
C GLY A 156 -17.51 15.21 -2.51
N ARG A 157 -16.40 15.02 -1.79
CA ARG A 157 -15.80 16.04 -0.93
C ARG A 157 -14.55 16.67 -1.54
N GLU A 158 -14.36 17.98 -1.35
CA GLU A 158 -13.12 18.65 -1.71
C GLU A 158 -12.01 18.29 -0.73
N ARG A 159 -10.86 17.89 -1.25
CA ARG A 159 -9.73 17.38 -0.46
C ARG A 159 -8.39 17.87 -0.97
N LEU A 160 -7.47 18.07 -0.04
CA LEU A 160 -6.08 18.44 -0.31
C LEU A 160 -5.28 17.19 -0.68
N ALA A 161 -4.57 17.25 -1.80
CA ALA A 161 -3.75 16.14 -2.26
C ALA A 161 -2.35 16.58 -2.69
N VAL A 162 -1.43 15.63 -2.69
CA VAL A 162 -0.14 15.67 -3.37
C VAL A 162 -0.24 14.73 -4.57
N SER A 163 -0.03 15.26 -5.77
CA SER A 163 -0.32 14.56 -7.02
C SER A 163 0.92 14.27 -7.83
N CYS A 164 0.89 13.11 -8.49
CA CYS A 164 1.81 12.70 -9.54
C CYS A 164 0.99 12.53 -10.84
N VAL A 165 1.30 13.30 -11.88
CA VAL A 165 0.51 13.34 -13.12
C VAL A 165 1.39 13.08 -14.33
N TRP A 166 1.11 12.00 -15.05
CA TRP A 166 1.75 11.68 -16.33
C TRP A 166 0.89 12.15 -17.49
N THR A 167 1.48 12.87 -18.44
CA THR A 167 0.90 12.95 -19.78
C THR A 167 1.28 11.69 -20.56
N LEU A 168 0.29 11.02 -21.15
CA LEU A 168 0.44 9.82 -21.95
C LEU A 168 0.19 10.10 -23.44
N ASP A 169 0.93 9.41 -24.31
CA ASP A 169 0.67 9.36 -25.75
C ASP A 169 -0.53 8.47 -26.12
N ALA A 170 -0.89 8.42 -27.40
CA ALA A 170 -1.98 7.59 -27.93
C ALA A 170 -1.83 6.09 -27.62
N HIS A 171 -0.63 5.64 -27.27
CA HIS A 171 -0.31 4.25 -26.94
C HIS A 171 -0.12 4.06 -25.42
N CYS A 172 -0.60 5.01 -24.62
CA CYS A 172 -0.48 5.04 -23.16
C CYS A 172 0.98 5.01 -22.65
N ARG A 173 1.93 5.58 -23.42
CA ARG A 173 3.33 5.75 -22.97
C ARG A 173 3.52 7.15 -22.37
N PRO A 174 4.30 7.31 -21.29
CA PRO A 174 4.69 8.63 -20.79
C PRO A 174 5.28 9.50 -21.91
N TYR A 175 4.64 10.62 -22.17
CA TYR A 175 5.07 11.60 -23.15
C TYR A 175 5.87 12.70 -22.45
N MET A 176 7.17 12.80 -22.78
CA MET A 176 8.08 13.73 -22.11
C MET A 176 7.82 15.21 -22.44
N GLY A 177 7.12 15.53 -23.52
CA GLY A 177 6.81 16.92 -23.91
C GLY A 177 5.49 17.47 -23.35
N GLY A 178 4.90 16.80 -22.36
CA GLY A 178 3.63 17.21 -21.76
C GLY A 178 3.72 18.54 -21.00
N MET A 179 2.58 19.19 -20.79
CA MET A 179 2.48 20.39 -19.95
C MET A 179 1.84 19.99 -18.62
N GLY A 180 2.38 20.49 -17.50
CA GLY A 180 1.83 20.22 -16.18
C GLY A 180 0.40 20.75 -16.03
N PRO A 181 -0.40 20.23 -15.09
CA PRO A 181 -1.73 20.74 -14.77
C PRO A 181 -1.76 22.23 -14.39
N ASP A 182 -0.64 22.78 -13.90
CA ASP A 182 -0.41 24.19 -13.59
C ASP A 182 0.00 25.05 -14.80
N GLY A 183 0.14 24.46 -15.99
CA GLY A 183 0.64 25.14 -17.19
C GLY A 183 2.16 25.22 -17.28
N SER A 184 2.92 24.61 -16.36
CA SER A 184 4.37 24.55 -16.42
C SER A 184 4.83 23.75 -17.65
N LYS A 185 5.74 24.34 -18.43
CA LYS A 185 6.40 23.69 -19.57
C LYS A 185 7.66 23.00 -19.06
N GLY A 186 7.83 21.72 -19.32
CA GLY A 186 9.08 21.05 -18.99
C GLY A 186 9.16 19.61 -19.52
N PRO A 187 10.36 19.10 -19.79
CA PRO A 187 10.58 17.77 -20.33
C PRO A 187 10.51 16.66 -19.25
N ASN A 188 9.51 16.65 -18.36
CA ASN A 188 9.49 15.75 -17.20
C ASN A 188 8.07 15.28 -16.85
N SER A 189 7.50 14.39 -17.67
CA SER A 189 6.36 13.58 -17.23
C SER A 189 6.92 12.45 -16.35
N PRO A 190 6.52 12.32 -15.07
CA PRO A 190 5.38 13.00 -14.44
C PRO A 190 5.65 14.37 -13.81
N TRP A 191 4.61 15.21 -13.81
CA TRP A 191 4.52 16.41 -12.99
C TRP A 191 4.17 16.06 -11.54
N PHE A 192 4.73 16.82 -10.58
CA PHE A 192 4.45 16.66 -9.15
C PHE A 192 4.04 18.00 -8.54
N GLY A 193 3.06 17.98 -7.64
CA GLY A 193 2.68 19.19 -6.91
C GLY A 193 1.46 19.02 -6.01
N ARG A 194 1.17 20.07 -5.23
CA ARG A 194 -0.04 20.14 -4.40
C ARG A 194 -1.26 20.51 -5.24
N THR A 195 -2.33 19.78 -5.02
CA THR A 195 -3.60 19.95 -5.72
C THR A 195 -4.77 20.01 -4.74
N VAL A 196 -5.90 20.52 -5.23
CA VAL A 196 -7.21 20.31 -4.62
C VAL A 196 -8.03 19.45 -5.57
N ILE A 197 -8.55 18.33 -5.08
CA ILE A 197 -9.37 17.40 -5.86
C ILE A 197 -10.77 17.30 -5.26
N ARG A 198 -11.69 16.74 -6.04
CA ARG A 198 -12.97 16.26 -5.54
C ARG A 198 -13.22 14.89 -6.16
N SER A 199 -13.12 13.83 -5.36
CA SER A 199 -13.37 12.47 -5.85
C SER A 199 -14.82 12.38 -6.31
N ASN A 200 -15.06 12.02 -7.57
CA ASN A 200 -16.40 11.89 -8.12
C ASN A 200 -17.05 10.57 -7.71
N HIS A 201 -16.23 9.53 -7.52
CA HIS A 201 -16.68 8.17 -7.29
C HIS A 201 -15.77 7.47 -6.29
N GLN A 202 -16.37 6.79 -5.31
CA GLN A 202 -15.66 5.92 -4.37
C GLN A 202 -16.02 4.47 -4.69
N LEU A 203 -15.13 3.75 -5.36
CA LEU A 203 -15.39 2.40 -5.84
C LEU A 203 -14.65 1.37 -4.99
N ASN A 204 -15.23 0.20 -4.80
CA ASN A 204 -14.46 -0.96 -4.38
C ASN A 204 -13.86 -1.71 -5.58
N TYR A 205 -12.84 -2.55 -5.33
CA TYR A 205 -12.17 -3.33 -6.39
C TYR A 205 -13.13 -4.13 -7.29
N TYR A 206 -14.17 -4.73 -6.71
CA TYR A 206 -15.11 -5.57 -7.45
C TYR A 206 -16.05 -4.75 -8.34
N GLN A 207 -16.47 -3.57 -7.86
CA GLN A 207 -17.26 -2.63 -8.65
C GLN A 207 -16.44 -2.08 -9.83
N ALA A 208 -15.22 -1.61 -9.58
CA ALA A 208 -14.35 -1.10 -10.63
C ALA A 208 -14.00 -2.18 -11.66
N GLN A 209 -13.78 -3.43 -11.23
CA GLN A 209 -13.59 -4.57 -12.14
C GLN A 209 -14.84 -4.79 -13.02
N ALA A 210 -16.03 -4.87 -12.43
CA ALA A 210 -17.26 -5.08 -13.18
C ALA A 210 -17.53 -3.97 -14.20
N ILE A 211 -17.31 -2.71 -13.82
CA ILE A 211 -17.44 -1.55 -14.73
C ILE A 211 -16.46 -1.66 -15.90
N LEU A 212 -15.19 -2.01 -15.64
CA LEU A 212 -14.18 -2.21 -16.69
C LEU A 212 -14.61 -3.33 -17.67
N ASP A 213 -15.09 -4.44 -17.13
CA ASP A 213 -15.57 -5.60 -17.90
C ASP A 213 -16.88 -5.30 -18.67
N GLY A 214 -17.60 -4.24 -18.29
CA GLY A 214 -18.87 -3.84 -18.90
C GLY A 214 -20.06 -4.66 -18.42
N VAL A 215 -19.96 -5.24 -17.22
CA VAL A 215 -21.04 -5.99 -16.56
C VAL A 215 -21.57 -5.19 -15.35
N PRO A 216 -22.82 -5.43 -14.92
CA PRO A 216 -23.35 -4.77 -13.74
C PRO A 216 -22.50 -5.05 -12.48
N PRO A 217 -22.22 -4.03 -11.65
CA PRO A 217 -21.43 -4.22 -10.44
C PRO A 217 -22.18 -5.09 -9.41
N PRO A 218 -21.46 -5.88 -8.59
CA PRO A 218 -22.06 -6.82 -7.64
C PRO A 218 -22.79 -6.13 -6.49
N THR A 219 -22.37 -4.92 -6.15
CA THR A 219 -23.03 -4.01 -5.21
C THR A 219 -23.29 -2.70 -5.92
N LYS A 220 -24.46 -2.10 -5.71
CA LYS A 220 -24.75 -0.76 -6.25
C LYS A 220 -23.66 0.19 -5.76
N ALA A 221 -23.01 0.88 -6.69
CA ALA A 221 -22.25 2.06 -6.34
C ALA A 221 -23.28 3.18 -6.19
N ASP A 222 -23.45 3.70 -4.97
CA ASP A 222 -24.50 4.67 -4.66
C ASP A 222 -24.42 5.91 -5.57
N ASP A 223 -23.21 6.23 -6.04
CA ASP A 223 -22.89 7.40 -6.86
C ASP A 223 -22.91 7.17 -8.39
N LEU A 224 -23.14 5.93 -8.87
CA LEU A 224 -23.12 5.59 -10.31
C LEU A 224 -24.44 5.00 -10.82
N ASN A 225 -25.47 5.84 -10.90
CA ASN A 225 -26.79 5.46 -11.42
C ASN A 225 -27.04 5.90 -12.89
N ASP A 226 -26.15 6.69 -13.49
CA ASP A 226 -26.25 7.15 -14.87
C ASP A 226 -25.39 6.30 -15.81
N ALA A 227 -26.02 5.66 -16.80
CA ALA A 227 -25.34 4.85 -17.82
C ALA A 227 -24.30 5.65 -18.64
N THR A 228 -24.48 6.96 -18.80
CA THR A 228 -23.50 7.80 -19.51
C THR A 228 -22.24 8.01 -18.67
N GLU A 229 -22.40 8.32 -17.39
CA GLU A 229 -21.26 8.44 -16.48
C GLU A 229 -20.57 7.08 -16.25
N THR A 230 -21.30 5.97 -16.13
CA THR A 230 -20.71 4.62 -16.06
C THR A 230 -19.82 4.32 -17.28
N ARG A 231 -20.25 4.71 -18.49
CA ARG A 231 -19.41 4.56 -19.71
C ARG A 231 -18.13 5.41 -19.64
N ARG A 232 -18.21 6.63 -19.13
CA ARG A 232 -17.02 7.49 -18.98
C ARG A 232 -16.05 6.93 -17.95
N VAL A 233 -16.54 6.46 -16.82
CA VAL A 233 -15.72 5.79 -15.79
C VAL A 233 -15.06 4.53 -16.37
N ARG A 234 -15.80 3.73 -17.15
CA ARG A 234 -15.23 2.58 -17.86
C ARG A 234 -14.09 2.98 -18.80
N ASP A 235 -14.29 4.03 -19.59
CA ASP A 235 -13.27 4.54 -20.51
C ASP A 235 -12.01 5.02 -19.77
N ASP A 236 -12.19 5.69 -18.64
CA ASP A 236 -11.09 6.16 -17.79
C ASP A 236 -10.36 4.97 -17.13
N LEU A 237 -11.07 3.98 -16.59
CA LEU A 237 -10.51 2.73 -16.08
C LEU A 237 -9.73 1.96 -17.16
N ALA A 238 -10.18 1.99 -18.42
CA ALA A 238 -9.47 1.35 -19.53
C ALA A 238 -8.12 2.01 -19.84
N VAL A 239 -8.04 3.35 -19.75
CA VAL A 239 -6.78 4.10 -19.89
C VAL A 239 -5.84 3.77 -18.74
N LEU A 240 -6.34 3.81 -17.50
CA LEU A 240 -5.58 3.44 -16.29
C LEU A 240 -5.04 2.01 -16.38
N ALA A 241 -5.88 1.05 -16.79
CA ALA A 241 -5.48 -0.34 -16.98
C ALA A 241 -4.43 -0.50 -18.09
N ALA A 242 -4.54 0.24 -19.20
CA ALA A 242 -3.56 0.21 -20.27
C ALA A 242 -2.19 0.72 -19.81
N PHE A 243 -2.17 1.84 -19.06
CA PHE A 243 -0.94 2.38 -18.48
C PHE A 243 -0.32 1.43 -17.44
N ALA A 244 -1.15 0.87 -16.54
CA ALA A 244 -0.70 -0.10 -15.55
C ALA A 244 -0.08 -1.35 -16.20
N ARG A 245 -0.76 -1.98 -17.17
CA ARG A 245 -0.22 -3.15 -17.91
C ARG A 245 1.14 -2.86 -18.53
N ARG A 246 1.31 -1.65 -19.02
CA ARG A 246 2.55 -1.14 -19.62
C ARG A 246 3.69 -1.00 -18.61
N CYS A 247 3.41 -0.44 -17.44
CA CYS A 247 4.36 -0.37 -16.33
C CYS A 247 4.76 -1.79 -15.86
N ASN A 248 3.77 -2.65 -15.68
CA ASN A 248 3.98 -4.03 -15.28
C ASN A 248 4.86 -4.79 -16.27
N ALA A 249 4.57 -4.72 -17.57
CA ALA A 249 5.36 -5.38 -18.61
C ALA A 249 6.83 -4.93 -18.62
N ALA A 250 7.09 -3.63 -18.44
CA ALA A 250 8.45 -3.11 -18.35
C ALA A 250 9.18 -3.58 -17.08
N ARG A 251 8.44 -3.81 -15.99
CA ARG A 251 8.98 -4.27 -14.70
C ARG A 251 9.26 -5.77 -14.73
N THR A 252 8.34 -6.58 -15.27
CA THR A 252 8.53 -8.01 -15.51
C THR A 252 9.67 -8.30 -16.47
N ALA A 253 9.81 -7.51 -17.55
CA ALA A 253 10.95 -7.62 -18.48
C ALA A 253 12.31 -7.35 -17.81
N ARG A 254 12.32 -6.62 -16.68
CA ARG A 254 13.51 -6.39 -15.84
C ARG A 254 13.69 -7.43 -14.73
N GLY A 255 12.84 -8.45 -14.68
CA GLY A 255 12.93 -9.55 -13.71
C GLY A 255 12.22 -9.28 -12.38
N ALA A 256 11.14 -8.50 -12.38
CA ALA A 256 10.31 -8.38 -11.19
C ALA A 256 9.64 -9.70 -10.83
N VAL A 257 9.59 -10.00 -9.54
CA VAL A 257 9.05 -11.27 -9.03
C VAL A 257 7.67 -11.04 -8.47
N GLU A 258 6.70 -11.79 -8.97
CA GLU A 258 5.37 -11.88 -8.37
C GLU A 258 5.31 -13.11 -7.45
N LEU A 259 5.33 -12.84 -6.14
CA LEU A 259 5.22 -13.85 -5.10
C LEU A 259 3.85 -13.77 -4.44
N ALA A 260 3.28 -14.92 -4.13
CA ALA A 260 1.98 -15.00 -3.48
C ALA A 260 2.07 -14.55 -2.02
N SER A 261 1.20 -13.64 -1.60
CA SER A 261 0.92 -13.37 -0.19
C SER A 261 -0.49 -13.87 0.12
N ALA A 262 -0.61 -14.86 0.99
CA ALA A 262 -1.90 -15.34 1.46
C ALA A 262 -2.22 -14.63 2.79
N GLU A 263 -2.90 -13.49 2.70
CA GLU A 263 -3.46 -12.82 3.88
C GLU A 263 -4.83 -13.43 4.21
N LEU A 264 -4.99 -13.93 5.43
CA LEU A 264 -6.27 -14.39 5.94
C LEU A 264 -7.12 -13.20 6.36
N ARG A 265 -8.41 -13.23 6.02
CA ARG A 265 -9.44 -12.35 6.57
C ARG A 265 -10.52 -13.20 7.22
N PHE A 266 -11.18 -12.64 8.22
CA PHE A 266 -12.20 -13.35 8.98
C PHE A 266 -13.52 -12.60 8.90
N GLU A 267 -14.61 -13.34 8.82
CA GLU A 267 -15.94 -12.79 9.03
C GLU A 267 -16.19 -12.78 10.55
N THR A 268 -16.26 -11.60 11.14
CA THR A 268 -16.56 -11.40 12.56
C THR A 268 -18.01 -10.96 12.75
N CYS A 269 -18.60 -11.39 13.85
CA CYS A 269 -19.92 -10.91 14.28
C CYS A 269 -19.79 -9.72 15.24
N SER A 270 -20.94 -9.17 15.66
CA SER A 270 -21.00 -8.03 16.59
C SER A 270 -20.37 -8.29 17.96
N ASP A 271 -20.11 -9.56 18.30
CA ASP A 271 -19.40 -9.99 19.51
C ASP A 271 -17.87 -10.05 19.33
N GLY A 272 -17.36 -9.72 18.13
CA GLY A 272 -15.93 -9.76 17.80
C GLY A 272 -15.38 -11.17 17.54
N VAL A 273 -16.23 -12.20 17.58
CA VAL A 273 -15.81 -13.59 17.41
C VAL A 273 -15.80 -13.96 15.93
N PRO A 274 -14.71 -14.56 15.40
CA PRO A 274 -14.63 -14.98 14.01
C PRO A 274 -15.49 -16.23 13.76
N ARG A 275 -16.26 -16.22 12.65
CA ARG A 275 -17.14 -17.34 12.24
C ARG A 275 -16.58 -18.13 11.07
N ASP A 276 -16.00 -17.46 10.08
CA ASP A 276 -15.39 -18.12 8.93
C ASP A 276 -14.14 -17.37 8.44
N VAL A 277 -13.28 -18.10 7.73
CA VAL A 277 -12.12 -17.57 7.03
C VAL A 277 -12.54 -17.19 5.62
N LEU A 278 -12.48 -15.89 5.34
CA LEU A 278 -12.70 -15.33 4.02
C LEU A 278 -11.41 -15.43 3.20
N THR A 279 -11.45 -16.22 2.14
CA THR A 279 -10.41 -16.16 1.10
C THR A 279 -10.63 -14.90 0.28
N LYS A 280 -9.65 -13.99 0.27
CA LYS A 280 -9.69 -12.78 -0.55
C LYS A 280 -9.73 -13.17 -2.04
N GLY A 281 -10.87 -12.98 -2.69
CA GLY A 281 -10.96 -13.13 -4.14
C GLY A 281 -10.14 -12.03 -4.81
N GLU A 282 -9.01 -12.40 -5.42
CA GLU A 282 -8.17 -11.48 -6.17
C GLU A 282 -8.83 -11.18 -7.52
N VAL A 283 -9.03 -9.89 -7.83
CA VAL A 283 -9.49 -9.43 -9.15
C VAL A 283 -8.40 -8.63 -9.85
N PRO A 284 -8.33 -8.65 -11.20
CA PRO A 284 -7.30 -7.93 -11.97
C PRO A 284 -7.17 -6.45 -11.59
N MET A 285 -8.27 -5.78 -11.22
CA MET A 285 -8.28 -4.39 -10.76
C MET A 285 -7.35 -4.14 -9.58
N MET A 286 -7.21 -5.08 -8.64
CA MET A 286 -6.28 -4.95 -7.51
C MET A 286 -4.83 -4.78 -7.99
N ARG A 287 -4.44 -5.53 -9.03
CA ARG A 287 -3.11 -5.44 -9.64
C ARG A 287 -2.92 -4.14 -10.43
N ILE A 288 -3.97 -3.68 -11.11
CA ILE A 288 -3.95 -2.41 -11.84
C ILE A 288 -3.65 -1.25 -10.88
N VAL A 289 -4.40 -1.14 -9.78
CA VAL A 289 -4.19 -0.11 -8.76
C VAL A 289 -2.79 -0.23 -8.14
N ALA A 290 -2.37 -1.45 -7.77
CA ALA A 290 -1.04 -1.68 -7.21
C ALA A 290 0.09 -1.21 -8.14
N GLU A 291 -0.02 -1.45 -9.45
CA GLU A 291 1.00 -1.03 -10.41
C GLU A 291 1.04 0.49 -10.61
N LEU A 292 -0.11 1.18 -10.57
CA LEU A 292 -0.16 2.65 -10.59
C LEU A 292 0.51 3.25 -9.35
N MET A 293 0.29 2.64 -8.17
CA MET A 293 0.98 3.06 -6.95
C MET A 293 2.49 2.80 -7.02
N ILE A 294 2.91 1.66 -7.57
CA ILE A 294 4.35 1.37 -7.79
C ILE A 294 4.97 2.42 -8.73
N ALA A 295 4.28 2.79 -9.81
CA ALA A 295 4.75 3.82 -10.74
C ALA A 295 4.90 5.19 -10.05
N ALA A 296 3.92 5.60 -9.23
CA ALA A 296 3.99 6.84 -8.46
C ALA A 296 5.15 6.83 -7.46
N ASN A 297 5.28 5.76 -6.68
CA ASN A 297 6.35 5.57 -5.72
C ASN A 297 7.75 5.60 -6.37
N ALA A 298 7.92 4.96 -7.52
CA ALA A 298 9.18 4.97 -8.26
C ALA A 298 9.52 6.36 -8.80
N ALA A 299 8.56 7.04 -9.42
CA ALA A 299 8.77 8.38 -9.97
C ALA A 299 9.08 9.42 -8.88
N VAL A 300 8.39 9.34 -7.72
CA VAL A 300 8.71 10.18 -6.57
C VAL A 300 10.11 9.88 -6.05
N ALA A 301 10.51 8.60 -5.95
CA ALA A 301 11.85 8.22 -5.52
C ALA A 301 12.94 8.82 -6.42
N GLU A 302 12.77 8.76 -7.74
CA GLU A 302 13.68 9.39 -8.71
C GLU A 302 13.76 10.90 -8.49
N LYS A 303 12.62 11.57 -8.32
CA LYS A 303 12.56 13.03 -8.12
C LYS A 303 13.26 13.46 -6.83
N ILE A 304 12.99 12.81 -5.69
CA ILE A 304 13.59 13.20 -4.40
C ILE A 304 15.09 12.89 -4.36
N VAL A 305 15.54 11.75 -4.92
CA VAL A 305 16.96 11.37 -4.96
C VAL A 305 17.76 12.32 -5.85
N ALA A 306 17.17 12.74 -6.98
CA ALA A 306 17.79 13.73 -7.86
C ALA A 306 17.91 15.12 -7.20
N SER A 307 17.06 15.43 -6.22
CA SER A 307 16.98 16.75 -5.60
C SER A 307 17.77 16.85 -4.28
N ASP A 308 17.82 15.77 -3.50
CA ASP A 308 18.53 15.72 -2.23
C ASP A 308 19.24 14.35 -2.05
N PRO A 309 20.57 14.32 -1.83
CA PRO A 309 21.29 13.07 -1.53
C PRO A 309 20.84 12.40 -0.23
N ARG A 310 20.05 13.09 0.62
CA ARG A 310 19.44 12.57 1.85
C ARG A 310 18.03 12.00 1.63
N ALA A 311 17.64 11.76 0.38
CA ALA A 311 16.33 11.21 0.04
C ALA A 311 15.99 9.95 0.85
N PHE A 312 14.77 9.91 1.37
CA PHE A 312 14.25 8.77 2.13
C PHE A 312 13.71 7.73 1.16
N VAL A 313 14.38 6.60 1.07
CA VAL A 313 14.11 5.54 0.09
C VAL A 313 13.78 4.23 0.79
N ARG A 314 13.13 3.33 0.06
CA ARG A 314 12.86 1.96 0.49
C ARG A 314 13.45 0.99 -0.50
N SER A 315 14.17 0.02 0.03
CA SER A 315 14.95 -0.90 -0.76
C SER A 315 14.73 -2.34 -0.34
N HIS A 316 15.03 -3.25 -1.25
CA HIS A 316 14.88 -4.67 -1.02
C HIS A 316 16.15 -5.35 -1.54
N PRO A 317 17.09 -5.72 -0.66
CA PRO A 317 18.28 -6.44 -1.09
C PRO A 317 17.89 -7.82 -1.64
N PRO A 318 18.73 -8.44 -2.47
CA PRO A 318 18.47 -9.80 -2.94
C PRO A 318 18.39 -10.78 -1.76
N PRO A 319 17.62 -11.88 -1.90
CA PRO A 319 17.60 -12.98 -0.94
C PRO A 319 18.99 -13.58 -0.76
N ARG A 320 19.27 -14.10 0.44
CA ARG A 320 20.51 -14.84 0.69
C ARG A 320 20.37 -16.29 0.22
N PRO A 321 21.40 -16.92 -0.36
CA PRO A 321 21.33 -18.30 -0.84
C PRO A 321 20.84 -19.29 0.23
N GLU A 322 21.27 -19.11 1.48
CA GLU A 322 20.91 -19.98 2.61
C GLU A 322 19.40 -19.97 2.87
N GLY A 323 18.72 -18.85 2.60
CA GLY A 323 17.27 -18.72 2.77
C GLY A 323 16.47 -19.64 1.85
N PHE A 324 17.06 -20.07 0.73
CA PHE A 324 16.41 -20.93 -0.24
C PHE A 324 16.75 -22.41 -0.11
N GLU A 325 17.66 -22.82 0.77
CA GLU A 325 18.12 -24.22 0.85
C GLU A 325 16.97 -25.21 1.07
N GLU A 326 16.04 -24.88 1.97
CA GLU A 326 14.84 -25.70 2.24
C GLU A 326 13.98 -25.85 0.98
N LEU A 327 13.72 -24.75 0.27
CA LEU A 327 12.93 -24.73 -0.97
C LEU A 327 13.64 -25.48 -2.10
N ALA A 328 14.92 -25.19 -2.32
CA ALA A 328 15.73 -25.80 -3.36
C ALA A 328 15.82 -27.32 -3.17
N GLY A 329 16.04 -27.77 -1.93
CA GLY A 329 16.04 -29.18 -1.58
C GLY A 329 14.69 -29.85 -1.82
N LEU A 330 13.60 -29.20 -1.39
CA LEU A 330 12.25 -29.73 -1.60
C LEU A 330 11.89 -29.81 -3.09
N MET A 331 12.12 -28.74 -3.86
CA MET A 331 11.88 -28.71 -5.30
C MET A 331 12.68 -29.77 -6.04
N LYS A 332 13.96 -29.94 -5.68
CA LYS A 332 14.83 -30.95 -6.29
C LYS A 332 14.34 -32.36 -6.02
N ARG A 333 13.98 -32.68 -4.78
CA ARG A 333 13.47 -34.01 -4.39
C ARG A 333 12.10 -34.31 -5.00
N ALA A 334 11.19 -33.33 -4.99
CA ALA A 334 9.81 -33.52 -5.43
C ALA A 334 9.64 -33.51 -6.95
N THR A 335 10.46 -32.73 -7.68
CA THR A 335 10.24 -32.46 -9.12
C THR A 335 11.48 -32.68 -10.00
N GLY A 336 12.66 -32.88 -9.40
CA GLY A 336 13.94 -32.94 -10.10
C GLY A 336 14.46 -31.58 -10.62
N VAL A 337 13.68 -30.49 -10.51
CA VAL A 337 14.07 -29.14 -10.92
C VAL A 337 15.00 -28.51 -9.88
N THR A 338 16.09 -27.93 -10.36
CA THR A 338 16.98 -27.12 -9.53
C THR A 338 16.42 -25.70 -9.46
N LEU A 339 16.31 -25.14 -8.25
CA LEU A 339 15.94 -23.75 -8.06
C LEU A 339 17.06 -22.84 -8.60
N ASP A 340 16.70 -21.85 -9.40
CA ASP A 340 17.60 -20.82 -9.87
C ASP A 340 17.15 -19.49 -9.29
N ALA A 341 17.93 -18.93 -8.36
CA ALA A 341 17.63 -17.65 -7.70
C ALA A 341 18.64 -16.55 -8.08
N THR A 342 19.32 -16.71 -9.22
CA THR A 342 20.32 -15.73 -9.72
C THR A 342 19.74 -14.34 -9.92
N ASP A 343 18.54 -14.27 -10.50
CA ASP A 343 17.72 -13.08 -10.58
C ASP A 343 16.23 -13.44 -10.46
N GLY A 344 15.37 -12.43 -10.46
CA GLY A 344 13.94 -12.64 -10.29
C GLY A 344 13.26 -13.36 -11.47
N THR A 345 13.77 -13.20 -12.69
CA THR A 345 13.28 -13.93 -13.88
C THR A 345 13.63 -15.41 -13.76
N ALA A 346 14.88 -15.71 -13.42
CA ALA A 346 15.36 -17.07 -13.21
C ALA A 346 14.57 -17.79 -12.09
N LEU A 347 14.28 -17.05 -11.01
CA LEU A 347 13.45 -17.55 -9.91
C LEU A 347 12.02 -17.87 -10.36
N ALA A 348 11.36 -16.94 -11.06
CA ALA A 348 10.01 -17.16 -11.56
C ALA A 348 9.94 -18.34 -12.54
N ASN A 349 10.93 -18.47 -13.42
CA ASN A 349 11.01 -19.56 -14.41
C ASN A 349 11.29 -20.92 -13.76
N SER A 350 12.19 -20.99 -12.78
CA SER A 350 12.51 -22.25 -12.09
C SER A 350 11.32 -22.75 -11.23
N LEU A 351 10.61 -21.84 -10.55
CA LEU A 351 9.36 -22.15 -9.84
C LEU A 351 8.29 -22.70 -10.81
N SER A 352 8.03 -21.99 -11.91
CA SER A 352 7.01 -22.36 -12.91
C SER A 352 7.34 -23.71 -13.59
N SER A 353 8.62 -23.97 -13.83
CA SER A 353 9.10 -25.25 -14.38
C SER A 353 8.89 -26.41 -13.41
N ALA A 354 9.15 -26.19 -12.11
CA ALA A 354 8.93 -27.22 -11.08
C ALA A 354 7.46 -27.58 -10.94
N ILE A 355 6.57 -26.59 -11.00
CA ILE A 355 5.12 -26.82 -10.97
C ILE A 355 4.69 -27.61 -12.20
N THR A 356 5.11 -27.20 -13.40
CA THR A 356 4.80 -27.93 -14.64
C THR A 356 5.22 -29.40 -14.54
N LYS A 357 6.44 -29.69 -14.07
CA LYS A 357 6.92 -31.06 -13.89
C LYS A 357 6.19 -31.84 -12.79
N ALA A 358 5.82 -31.18 -11.69
CA ALA A 358 5.00 -31.80 -10.64
C ALA A 358 3.61 -32.22 -11.17
N THR A 359 3.12 -31.53 -12.21
CA THR A 359 1.78 -31.73 -12.77
C THR A 359 1.71 -32.58 -14.02
N SER A 360 2.85 -32.88 -14.67
CA SER A 360 2.91 -33.59 -15.96
C SER A 360 2.63 -35.10 -15.89
N SER A 361 2.16 -35.61 -14.76
CA SER A 361 1.67 -36.98 -14.63
C SER A 361 0.15 -36.98 -14.74
N ASP A 362 -0.43 -37.72 -15.69
CA ASP A 362 -1.87 -37.79 -16.04
C ASP A 362 -2.86 -38.15 -14.89
N LYS A 363 -2.39 -38.24 -13.64
CA LYS A 363 -3.20 -38.55 -12.45
C LYS A 363 -3.19 -37.46 -11.37
N VAL A 364 -2.51 -36.33 -11.58
CA VAL A 364 -2.44 -35.27 -10.58
C VAL A 364 -3.67 -34.37 -10.72
N LEU A 365 -4.58 -34.41 -9.72
CA LEU A 365 -5.70 -33.46 -9.65
C LEU A 365 -5.17 -32.03 -9.75
N VAL A 366 -5.83 -31.17 -10.52
CA VAL A 366 -5.56 -29.72 -10.62
C VAL A 366 -5.37 -29.05 -9.25
N ALA A 367 -6.04 -29.56 -8.22
CA ALA A 367 -5.88 -29.06 -6.84
C ALA A 367 -4.49 -29.30 -6.23
N VAL A 368 -3.81 -30.40 -6.58
CA VAL A 368 -2.44 -30.69 -6.10
C VAL A 368 -1.44 -29.76 -6.77
N ALA A 369 -1.66 -29.41 -8.04
CA ALA A 369 -0.89 -28.40 -8.75
C ALA A 369 -0.93 -27.04 -8.04
N ALA A 370 -2.16 -26.56 -7.77
CA ALA A 370 -2.39 -25.28 -7.12
C ALA A 370 -1.82 -25.26 -5.69
N ALA A 371 -1.97 -26.36 -4.94
CA ALA A 371 -1.41 -26.50 -3.61
C ALA A 371 0.12 -26.49 -3.60
N THR A 372 0.74 -27.15 -4.58
CA THR A 372 2.21 -27.17 -4.75
C THR A 372 2.74 -25.80 -5.15
N ASP A 373 2.07 -25.11 -6.06
CA ASP A 373 2.39 -23.72 -6.44
C ASP A 373 2.33 -22.79 -5.22
N ALA A 374 1.23 -22.85 -4.45
CA ALA A 374 1.07 -22.06 -3.23
C ALA A 374 2.16 -22.36 -2.19
N LEU A 375 2.54 -23.63 -2.03
CA LEU A 375 3.63 -24.04 -1.13
C LEU A 375 4.98 -23.47 -1.58
N PHE A 376 5.37 -23.69 -2.84
CA PHE A 376 6.66 -23.24 -3.37
C PHE A 376 6.76 -21.72 -3.38
N ARG A 377 5.73 -21.00 -3.82
CA ARG A 377 5.70 -19.53 -3.77
C ARG A 377 5.67 -19.01 -2.33
N GLY A 378 4.97 -19.67 -1.42
CA GLY A 378 4.96 -19.32 0.00
C GLY A 378 6.33 -19.49 0.65
N MET A 379 7.03 -20.59 0.36
CA MET A 379 8.42 -20.82 0.79
C MET A 379 9.38 -19.80 0.17
N ALA A 380 9.26 -19.51 -1.12
CA ALA A 380 10.07 -18.49 -1.79
C ALA A 380 9.87 -17.11 -1.15
N THR A 381 8.64 -16.76 -0.80
CA THR A 381 8.32 -15.50 -0.11
C THR A 381 8.99 -15.41 1.26
N ARG A 382 9.00 -16.50 2.03
CA ARG A 382 9.67 -16.56 3.34
C ARG A 382 11.20 -16.52 3.23
N ALA A 383 11.76 -17.00 2.12
CA ALA A 383 13.18 -16.96 1.83
C ALA A 383 13.69 -15.56 1.40
N MET A 384 12.77 -14.65 1.03
CA MET A 384 13.14 -13.30 0.63
C MET A 384 13.76 -12.51 1.77
N SER A 385 14.73 -11.67 1.43
CA SER A 385 15.26 -10.67 2.35
C SER A 385 14.16 -9.65 2.71
N GLU A 386 14.28 -9.01 3.88
CA GLU A 386 13.35 -7.95 4.24
C GLU A 386 13.65 -6.64 3.50
N ALA A 387 12.59 -6.01 2.97
CA ALA A 387 12.68 -4.66 2.43
C ALA A 387 12.72 -3.60 3.55
N ARG A 388 13.71 -2.71 3.50
CA ARG A 388 14.05 -1.72 4.53
C ARG A 388 14.05 -0.28 4.00
N TYR A 389 13.55 0.63 4.82
CA TYR A 389 13.75 2.08 4.71
C TYR A 389 15.21 2.45 5.00
N ARG A 390 15.68 3.53 4.36
CA ARG A 390 16.98 4.17 4.64
C ARG A 390 17.12 5.50 3.92
N VAL A 391 18.19 6.20 4.25
CA VAL A 391 18.67 7.37 3.52
C VAL A 391 19.42 6.90 2.26
N ALA A 392 19.16 7.54 1.14
CA ALA A 392 19.95 7.34 -0.07
C ALA A 392 21.42 7.62 0.24
N SER A 393 22.30 6.73 -0.22
CA SER A 393 23.73 7.04 -0.33
C SER A 393 23.96 7.41 -1.79
N GLY A 394 24.66 8.51 -2.04
CA GLY A 394 24.82 9.14 -3.37
C GLY A 394 24.95 8.14 -4.52
N GLY A 395 24.33 8.47 -5.66
CA GLY A 395 24.00 7.58 -6.78
C GLY A 395 25.18 6.86 -7.44
N VAL A 396 25.66 5.79 -6.82
CA VAL A 396 26.59 4.85 -7.46
C VAL A 396 25.78 3.71 -8.06
N GLU A 397 26.00 3.41 -9.35
CA GLU A 397 25.53 2.16 -9.96
C GLU A 397 26.08 0.97 -9.17
N GLY A 398 25.23 -0.01 -8.85
CA GLY A 398 25.57 -1.06 -7.88
C GLY A 398 25.37 -0.66 -6.41
N SER A 399 24.85 0.55 -6.13
CA SER A 399 24.44 0.93 -4.78
C SER A 399 23.37 -0.01 -4.24
N ASN A 400 23.41 -0.19 -2.91
CA ASN A 400 22.43 -0.99 -2.19
C ASN A 400 20.98 -0.60 -2.54
N ASN A 401 20.70 0.63 -3.04
CA ASN A 401 19.38 1.29 -3.20
C ASN A 401 18.29 0.52 -3.99
N SER A 402 18.66 -0.53 -4.73
CA SER A 402 17.73 -1.28 -5.56
C SER A 402 16.64 -2.03 -4.76
N HIS A 403 15.56 -2.35 -5.46
CA HIS A 403 14.45 -3.12 -4.94
C HIS A 403 14.30 -4.42 -5.72
N TYR A 404 14.92 -5.49 -5.24
CA TYR A 404 14.99 -6.82 -5.88
C TYR A 404 13.61 -7.30 -6.37
N GLY A 405 12.64 -7.45 -5.46
CA GLY A 405 11.32 -7.98 -5.83
C GLY A 405 10.52 -7.12 -6.83
N LEU A 406 10.85 -5.83 -6.96
CA LEU A 406 10.18 -4.94 -7.91
C LEU A 406 11.00 -4.70 -9.17
N ALA A 407 12.25 -5.17 -9.25
CA ALA A 407 13.19 -4.85 -10.33
C ALA A 407 13.29 -3.33 -10.64
N LEU A 408 13.40 -2.52 -9.58
CA LEU A 408 13.56 -1.07 -9.68
C LEU A 408 14.88 -0.62 -9.04
N THR A 409 15.54 0.37 -9.64
CA THR A 409 16.79 0.94 -9.12
C THR A 409 16.54 1.85 -7.91
N LEU A 410 15.45 2.61 -7.95
CA LEU A 410 15.01 3.50 -6.87
C LEU A 410 13.54 3.22 -6.57
N TYR A 411 13.21 3.20 -5.28
CA TYR A 411 11.85 3.03 -4.80
C TYR A 411 11.71 3.72 -3.45
N THR A 412 10.51 4.19 -3.15
CA THR A 412 10.15 4.72 -1.84
C THR A 412 8.67 4.43 -1.55
N HIS A 413 8.17 4.84 -0.38
CA HIS A 413 6.74 4.87 -0.12
C HIS A 413 6.26 6.31 -0.05
N PHE A 414 5.26 6.62 -0.86
CA PHE A 414 4.64 7.92 -1.02
C PHE A 414 3.10 7.84 -0.97
N THR A 415 2.53 6.71 -1.39
CA THR A 415 1.10 6.57 -1.72
C THR A 415 0.18 6.23 -0.54
N SER A 416 0.66 6.22 0.71
CA SER A 416 -0.21 5.91 1.86
C SER A 416 0.15 6.66 3.16
N PRO A 417 0.16 8.00 3.16
CA PRO A 417 0.56 8.82 4.30
C PRO A 417 -0.43 8.83 5.48
N ILE A 418 -1.68 8.39 5.30
CA ILE A 418 -2.63 8.26 6.43
C ILE A 418 -2.18 7.15 7.39
N ARG A 419 -1.55 6.09 6.84
CA ARG A 419 -1.22 4.86 7.57
C ARG A 419 0.26 4.54 7.65
N ARG A 420 1.15 5.34 7.04
CA ARG A 420 2.61 5.14 7.11
C ARG A 420 3.34 6.47 7.24
N TYR A 421 4.17 6.59 8.28
CA TYR A 421 4.91 7.82 8.56
C TYR A 421 6.03 8.08 7.53
N ALA A 422 6.58 7.02 6.95
CA ALA A 422 7.57 7.13 5.87
C ALA A 422 7.06 7.98 4.70
N ASP A 423 5.80 7.80 4.32
CA ASP A 423 5.15 8.54 3.26
C ASP A 423 4.99 10.02 3.63
N VAL A 424 4.72 10.35 4.90
CA VAL A 424 4.69 11.75 5.39
C VAL A 424 6.07 12.42 5.27
N VAL A 425 7.15 11.70 5.58
CA VAL A 425 8.53 12.19 5.37
C VAL A 425 8.81 12.43 3.89
N VAL A 426 8.42 11.49 3.03
CA VAL A 426 8.61 11.58 1.58
C VAL A 426 7.77 12.70 0.96
N HIS A 427 6.54 12.94 1.45
CA HIS A 427 5.72 14.08 1.03
C HIS A 427 6.45 15.40 1.28
N ARG A 428 7.05 15.58 2.46
CA ARG A 428 7.85 16.77 2.80
C ARG A 428 9.03 16.93 1.84
N GLN A 429 9.82 15.87 1.64
CA GLN A 429 10.97 15.90 0.72
C GLN A 429 10.57 16.17 -0.73
N LEU A 430 9.45 15.61 -1.19
CA LEU A 430 8.93 15.88 -2.54
C LEU A 430 8.52 17.34 -2.68
N MET A 431 7.86 17.92 -1.67
CA MET A 431 7.47 19.33 -1.70
C MET A 431 8.68 20.25 -1.73
N ASP A 432 9.69 19.99 -0.91
CA ASP A 432 10.95 20.73 -0.94
C ASP A 432 11.63 20.63 -2.33
N ALA A 433 11.60 19.44 -2.95
CA ALA A 433 12.17 19.18 -4.27
C ALA A 433 11.43 19.85 -5.46
N VAL A 434 10.15 20.19 -5.29
CA VAL A 434 9.38 20.89 -6.34
C VAL A 434 9.34 22.39 -6.12
N THR A 435 9.41 22.88 -4.88
CA THR A 435 9.41 24.32 -4.58
C THR A 435 10.81 24.94 -4.55
N GLY A 436 11.84 24.16 -4.22
CA GLY A 436 13.22 24.62 -4.03
C GLY A 436 14.05 24.79 -5.31
N GLY A 437 13.45 24.70 -6.50
CA GLY A 437 14.13 24.83 -7.80
C GLY A 437 14.23 26.26 -8.36
N GLY A 438 13.88 27.28 -7.57
CA GLY A 438 14.07 28.69 -7.93
C GLY A 438 15.40 29.21 -7.39
N ASP A 439 16.30 29.63 -8.29
CA ASP A 439 17.54 30.33 -7.96
C ASP A 439 17.28 31.46 -6.94
N GLY A 440 17.76 31.27 -5.72
CA GLY A 440 17.72 32.25 -4.65
C GLY A 440 18.94 32.09 -3.79
N ASP A 441 19.83 33.07 -3.86
CA ASP A 441 21.04 33.24 -3.05
C ASP A 441 20.86 32.73 -1.61
N GLY A 442 21.76 31.83 -1.21
CA GLY A 442 22.66 32.05 -0.07
C GLY A 442 22.11 32.25 1.34
N ASP A 443 20.80 32.20 1.58
CA ASP A 443 20.25 32.32 2.94
C ASP A 443 19.48 31.07 3.36
N GLU A 444 19.91 30.57 4.51
CA GLU A 444 19.50 29.38 5.25
C GLU A 444 18.02 29.44 5.72
N LYS A 445 17.07 29.72 4.83
CA LYS A 445 15.64 29.58 5.10
C LYS A 445 15.24 28.12 4.97
N SER A 446 15.73 27.33 5.91
CA SER A 446 15.09 26.06 6.25
C SER A 446 13.59 26.32 6.43
N ALA A 447 12.75 25.57 5.69
CA ALA A 447 11.31 25.67 5.83
C ALA A 447 10.95 25.52 7.33
N PRO A 448 10.12 26.42 7.90
CA PRO A 448 9.83 26.41 9.31
C PRO A 448 9.17 25.07 9.68
N GLY A 449 9.88 24.24 10.44
CA GLY A 449 9.33 23.01 11.00
C GLY A 449 10.16 21.73 10.80
N THR A 450 11.21 21.69 9.97
CA THR A 450 12.04 20.47 9.91
C THR A 450 12.77 20.25 11.23
N SER A 451 12.30 19.28 12.03
CA SER A 451 12.98 18.83 13.26
C SER A 451 14.46 18.59 12.97
N LYS A 452 15.37 18.96 13.89
CA LYS A 452 16.82 18.73 13.77
C LYS A 452 17.20 17.28 13.43
N SER A 453 16.33 16.32 13.74
CA SER A 453 16.50 14.90 13.39
C SER A 453 16.20 14.59 11.92
N LEU A 454 15.34 15.35 11.24
CA LEU A 454 15.00 15.16 9.83
C LEU A 454 15.95 15.92 8.89
N SER A 455 16.75 16.85 9.41
CA SER A 455 17.67 17.67 8.62
C SER A 455 19.07 17.06 8.44
N SER A 456 19.45 16.05 9.24
CA SER A 456 20.76 15.38 9.12
C SER A 456 20.64 13.96 8.55
N PRO A 457 21.61 13.49 7.75
CA PRO A 457 21.63 12.09 7.27
C PRO A 457 21.58 11.06 8.41
N ALA A 458 22.33 11.32 9.49
CA ALA A 458 22.35 10.44 10.66
C ALA A 458 21.00 10.41 11.41
N GLY A 459 20.32 11.55 11.50
CA GLY A 459 18.98 11.60 12.08
C GLY A 459 17.94 10.88 11.23
N LEU A 460 17.96 11.06 9.90
CA LEU A 460 17.07 10.34 8.98
C LEU A 460 17.35 8.83 8.97
N ALA A 461 18.61 8.41 9.16
CA ALA A 461 18.95 6.99 9.31
C ALA A 461 18.31 6.38 10.57
N LYS A 462 18.34 7.10 11.71
CA LYS A 462 17.63 6.68 12.93
C LYS A 462 16.12 6.60 12.72
N VAL A 463 15.54 7.55 11.98
CA VAL A 463 14.13 7.49 11.60
C VAL A 463 13.86 6.22 10.78
N ALA A 464 14.70 5.91 9.80
CA ALA A 464 14.55 4.69 9.00
C ALA A 464 14.62 3.41 9.85
N ASP A 465 15.58 3.31 10.77
CA ASP A 465 15.73 2.15 11.65
C ASP A 465 14.50 1.95 12.54
N HIS A 466 13.99 3.04 13.15
CA HIS A 466 12.75 3.01 13.93
C HIS A 466 11.56 2.55 13.09
N LEU A 467 11.37 3.10 11.89
CA LEU A 467 10.25 2.71 11.02
C LEU A 467 10.37 1.26 10.54
N ASN A 468 11.58 0.76 10.29
CA ASN A 468 11.83 -0.66 10.00
C ASN A 468 11.45 -1.56 11.18
N GLU A 469 11.77 -1.15 12.41
CA GLU A 469 11.37 -1.86 13.62
C GLU A 469 9.85 -1.85 13.82
N ARG A 470 9.20 -0.69 13.71
CA ARG A 470 7.73 -0.56 13.80
C ARG A 470 7.01 -1.39 12.73
N ASN A 471 7.52 -1.41 11.50
CA ASN A 471 6.97 -2.24 10.43
C ASN A 471 7.12 -3.76 10.73
N ARG A 472 8.24 -4.20 11.31
CA ARG A 472 8.42 -5.59 11.75
C ARG A 472 7.49 -5.95 12.92
N ALA A 473 7.35 -5.05 13.88
CA ALA A 473 6.40 -5.17 14.99
C ALA A 473 4.97 -5.32 14.49
N ALA A 474 4.53 -4.43 13.58
CA ALA A 474 3.22 -4.48 12.96
C ALA A 474 2.98 -5.83 12.26
N LYS A 475 3.87 -6.23 11.34
CA LYS A 475 3.73 -7.51 10.63
C LYS A 475 3.65 -8.73 11.57
N ARG A 476 4.47 -8.75 12.62
CA ARG A 476 4.44 -9.81 13.63
C ARG A 476 3.10 -9.84 14.39
N ALA A 477 2.61 -8.68 14.81
CA ALA A 477 1.32 -8.56 15.48
C ALA A 477 0.18 -9.06 14.57
N GLN A 478 0.13 -8.59 13.31
CA GLN A 478 -0.89 -8.98 12.35
C GLN A 478 -0.89 -10.49 12.09
N ALA A 479 0.29 -11.08 11.86
CA ALA A 479 0.41 -12.53 11.62
C ALA A 479 -0.02 -13.36 12.84
N ARG A 480 0.39 -12.95 14.05
CA ARG A 480 0.02 -13.65 15.29
C ARG A 480 -1.46 -13.52 15.61
N CYS A 481 -2.04 -12.33 15.45
CA CYS A 481 -3.47 -12.12 15.61
C CYS A 481 -4.26 -12.94 14.59
N ALA A 482 -3.87 -12.95 13.30
CA ALA A 482 -4.52 -13.80 12.31
C ALA A 482 -4.45 -15.30 12.66
N GLY A 483 -3.32 -15.75 13.23
CA GLY A 483 -3.18 -17.12 13.75
C GLY A 483 -4.13 -17.42 14.91
N LEU A 484 -4.26 -16.51 15.88
CA LEU A 484 -5.23 -16.64 16.99
C LEU A 484 -6.66 -16.75 16.48
N TYR A 485 -7.04 -15.89 15.53
CA TYR A 485 -8.37 -15.88 14.93
C TYR A 485 -8.66 -17.17 14.16
N LEU A 486 -7.66 -17.69 13.45
CA LEU A 486 -7.78 -18.99 12.78
C LEU A 486 -7.98 -20.14 13.78
N LEU A 487 -7.21 -20.17 14.86
CA LEU A 487 -7.36 -21.18 15.91
C LEU A 487 -8.75 -21.13 16.54
N GLU A 488 -9.24 -19.94 16.89
CA GLU A 488 -10.58 -19.76 17.46
C GLU A 488 -11.68 -20.23 16.48
N THR A 489 -11.54 -19.87 15.20
CA THR A 489 -12.48 -20.28 14.14
C THR A 489 -12.53 -21.81 13.99
N LEU A 490 -11.36 -22.45 13.93
CA LEU A 490 -11.25 -23.90 13.74
C LEU A 490 -11.64 -24.70 14.99
N ALA A 491 -11.40 -24.15 16.19
CA ALA A 491 -11.82 -24.77 17.44
C ALA A 491 -13.36 -24.83 17.55
N ARG A 492 -14.05 -23.81 17.05
CA ARG A 492 -15.52 -23.75 17.03
C ARG A 492 -16.13 -24.58 15.91
N ALA A 493 -15.53 -24.54 14.73
CA ALA A 493 -16.02 -25.21 13.53
C ALA A 493 -14.88 -25.99 12.85
N PRO A 494 -14.61 -27.23 13.29
CA PRO A 494 -13.60 -28.08 12.68
C PRO A 494 -13.89 -28.29 11.19
N ARG A 495 -12.84 -28.25 10.36
CA ARG A 495 -12.96 -28.41 8.89
C ARG A 495 -12.05 -29.51 8.39
N VAL A 496 -12.51 -30.23 7.37
CA VAL A 496 -11.71 -31.19 6.61
C VAL A 496 -11.19 -30.48 5.36
N GLU A 497 -9.88 -30.28 5.29
CA GLU A 497 -9.22 -29.57 4.19
C GLU A 497 -8.16 -30.44 3.52
N ARG A 498 -7.86 -30.12 2.26
CA ARG A 498 -6.75 -30.74 1.55
C ARG A 498 -5.43 -30.14 2.05
N ALA A 499 -4.43 -31.00 2.23
CA ALA A 499 -3.10 -30.61 2.66
C ALA A 499 -2.03 -31.30 1.80
N VAL A 500 -0.85 -30.69 1.76
CA VAL A 500 0.35 -31.24 1.11
C VAL A 500 1.36 -31.57 2.19
N VAL A 501 1.74 -32.84 2.30
CA VAL A 501 2.84 -33.25 3.19
C VAL A 501 4.13 -32.62 2.66
N HIS A 502 4.73 -31.73 3.44
CA HIS A 502 5.93 -31.01 3.03
C HIS A 502 7.19 -31.52 3.74
N GLU A 503 7.04 -32.21 4.87
CA GLU A 503 8.14 -32.76 5.67
C GLU A 503 7.69 -34.06 6.34
N ILE A 504 8.56 -35.08 6.33
CA ILE A 504 8.35 -36.36 7.01
C ILE A 504 9.48 -36.50 8.04
N LYS A 505 9.09 -36.80 9.28
CA LYS A 505 9.96 -37.00 10.45
C LYS A 505 9.82 -38.44 10.94
N ASP A 506 10.69 -38.85 11.87
CA ASP A 506 10.65 -40.20 12.42
C ASP A 506 9.37 -40.49 13.24
N ASP A 507 8.78 -39.47 13.84
CA ASP A 507 7.61 -39.54 14.73
C ASP A 507 6.34 -38.89 14.16
N GLY A 508 6.38 -38.40 12.92
CA GLY A 508 5.23 -37.72 12.32
C GLY A 508 5.52 -37.06 10.98
N PHE A 509 4.64 -36.16 10.57
CA PHE A 509 4.80 -35.38 9.35
C PHE A 509 4.26 -33.97 9.55
N VAL A 510 4.75 -33.03 8.75
CA VAL A 510 4.27 -31.64 8.73
C VAL A 510 3.57 -31.40 7.39
N ALA A 511 2.37 -30.82 7.44
CA ALA A 511 1.49 -30.71 6.29
C ALA A 511 1.04 -29.27 6.07
N PHE A 512 1.26 -28.76 4.87
CA PHE A 512 0.82 -27.44 4.49
C PHE A 512 -0.63 -27.46 4.04
N VAL A 513 -1.48 -26.64 4.65
CA VAL A 513 -2.90 -26.49 4.29
C VAL A 513 -3.05 -25.22 3.44
N PRO A 514 -3.17 -25.34 2.10
CA PRO A 514 -3.11 -24.19 1.19
C PRO A 514 -4.21 -23.16 1.43
N ARG A 515 -5.41 -23.63 1.83
CA ARG A 515 -6.56 -22.77 2.10
C ARG A 515 -6.25 -21.71 3.16
N PHE A 516 -5.51 -22.09 4.20
CA PHE A 516 -5.17 -21.19 5.31
C PHE A 516 -3.72 -20.72 5.27
N HIS A 517 -2.91 -21.24 4.33
CA HIS A 517 -1.48 -20.97 4.22
C HIS A 517 -0.70 -21.28 5.52
N VAL A 518 -1.12 -22.32 6.25
CA VAL A 518 -0.51 -22.78 7.52
C VAL A 518 0.23 -24.11 7.33
N ARG A 519 1.24 -24.34 8.16
CA ARG A 519 2.04 -25.58 8.24
C ARG A 519 1.63 -26.43 9.44
#